data_AF-A0A0F3H0Y7-F1
#
_entry.id   AF-A0A0F3H0Y7-F1
#
_cell.length_a   1.000
_cell.length_b   1.000
_cell.length_c   1.000
_cell.angle_alpha   90.00
_cell.angle_beta   90.00
_cell.angle_gamma   90.00
#
_symmetry.space_group_name_H-M   'P 1'
#
loop_
_entity.id
_entity.type
_entity.pdbx_description
1 polymer ?
#
loop_
_entity_poly.entity_id
_entity_poly.type
_entity_poly.pdbx_seq_one_letter_code
_entity_poly.pdbx_strand_id
1 'polypeptide(L)'
;MLYVGDEKLKMGKGIGFENLQFKYRVMDIREINSSELLNSDDLRDVLLSILCKTDDVNGTIKEILTRSSQLQPEERKSYLLELSKLSRLRGLDEIIEKEVKDMPVIIDASKDRLYLRGKHEGLVEGQRKGLVEGQRKGLVEGQRKGLVEGQRK
;
A
#
# COMPACT_ATOMS: atom_id res chain seq x y z
N MET A 1 12.89 12.57 23.21
CA MET A 1 11.98 11.43 23.00
C MET A 1 11.06 11.77 21.84
N LEU A 2 10.84 10.86 20.91
CA LEU A 2 10.00 11.08 19.73
C LEU A 2 8.71 10.27 19.90
N TYR A 3 7.56 10.91 19.67
CA TYR A 3 6.26 10.27 19.71
C TYR A 3 5.78 9.99 18.29
N VAL A 4 5.34 8.75 18.06
CA VAL A 4 4.76 8.27 16.80
C VAL A 4 3.46 7.54 17.16
N GLY A 5 2.33 8.09 16.74
CA GLY A 5 1.01 7.51 16.99
C GLY A 5 -0.12 8.38 16.47
N ASP A 6 -1.31 7.78 16.36
CA ASP A 6 -2.52 8.44 15.84
C ASP A 6 -3.18 9.35 16.89
N GLU A 7 -3.10 8.95 18.15
CA GLU A 7 -3.68 9.69 19.27
C GLU A 7 -2.91 10.98 19.57
N LYS A 8 -3.57 11.95 20.20
CA LYS A 8 -2.91 13.18 20.62
C LYS A 8 -1.85 12.87 21.70
N LEU A 9 -0.67 13.50 21.61
CA LEU A 9 0.41 13.35 22.58
C LEU A 9 -0.07 13.74 24.00
N LYS A 10 0.02 12.78 24.94
CA LYS A 10 -0.36 12.96 26.36
C LYS A 10 0.82 12.79 27.34
N MET A 11 2.02 12.51 26.84
CA MET A 11 3.18 12.28 27.71
C MET A 11 3.61 13.58 28.41
N GLY A 12 3.96 13.46 29.69
CA GLY A 12 4.52 14.56 30.48
C GLY A 12 5.92 14.96 30.03
N LYS A 13 6.47 16.04 30.60
CA LYS A 13 7.81 16.56 30.29
C LYS A 13 8.92 16.01 31.21
N GLY A 14 8.60 14.97 31.97
CA GLY A 14 9.49 14.44 33.00
C GLY A 14 8.86 13.33 33.80
N ILE A 15 9.68 12.66 34.59
CA ILE A 15 9.29 11.65 35.58
C ILE A 15 9.92 12.05 36.91
N GLY A 16 9.13 12.04 37.98
CA GLY A 16 9.57 12.34 39.33
C GLY A 16 9.45 11.10 40.24
N PHE A 17 10.45 10.91 41.08
CA PHE A 17 10.50 9.98 42.21
C PHE A 17 10.85 10.78 43.48
N GLU A 18 10.72 10.20 44.67
CA GLU A 18 10.93 10.91 45.96
C GLU A 18 12.19 11.79 45.98
N ASN A 19 13.31 11.30 45.43
CA ASN A 19 14.59 12.01 45.47
C ASN A 19 15.21 12.26 44.07
N LEU A 20 14.48 11.97 42.98
CA LEU A 20 14.99 12.12 41.60
C LEU A 20 13.97 12.81 40.70
N GLN A 21 14.44 13.76 39.89
CA GLN A 21 13.65 14.36 38.82
C GLN A 21 14.38 14.23 37.49
N PHE A 22 13.72 13.55 36.54
CA PHE A 22 14.16 13.48 35.15
C PHE A 22 13.28 14.38 34.30
N LYS A 23 13.91 15.23 33.49
CA LYS A 23 13.22 16.05 32.49
C LYS A 23 13.58 15.55 31.10
N TYR A 24 12.60 15.49 30.22
CA TYR A 24 12.82 15.17 28.82
C TYR A 24 11.92 15.99 27.93
N ARG A 25 12.41 16.29 26.73
CA ARG A 25 11.59 16.86 25.66
C ARG A 25 10.96 15.72 24.87
N VAL A 26 9.63 15.74 24.79
CA VAL A 26 8.88 14.91 23.85
C VAL A 26 8.56 15.77 22.63
N MET A 27 8.82 15.24 21.44
CA MET A 27 8.42 15.84 20.17
C MET A 27 7.46 14.90 19.46
N ASP A 28 6.38 15.43 18.93
CA ASP A 28 5.47 14.68 18.08
C ASP A 28 6.00 14.70 16.64
N ILE A 29 6.18 13.53 16.03
CA ILE A 29 6.68 13.44 14.65
C ILE A 29 5.77 14.15 13.65
N ARG A 30 4.48 14.27 13.98
CA ARG A 30 3.46 14.94 13.15
C ARG A 30 3.57 16.45 13.14
N GLU A 31 4.39 17.03 14.02
CA GLU A 31 4.67 18.47 14.06
C GLU A 31 5.94 18.84 13.29
N ILE A 32 6.76 17.85 12.92
CA ILE A 32 8.00 18.05 12.16
C ILE A 32 7.65 18.21 10.68
N ASN A 33 8.27 19.15 9.97
CA ASN A 33 8.06 19.33 8.54
C ASN A 33 8.79 18.24 7.75
N SER A 34 8.09 17.59 6.80
CA SER A 34 8.67 16.56 5.94
C SER A 34 9.84 17.07 5.10
N SER A 35 9.83 18.35 4.70
CA SER A 35 10.88 18.98 3.90
C SER A 35 12.26 18.95 4.56
N GLU A 36 12.32 19.01 5.89
CA GLU A 36 13.59 18.95 6.63
C GLU A 36 14.27 17.58 6.45
N LEU A 37 13.46 16.50 6.47
CA LEU A 37 13.95 15.14 6.33
C LEU A 37 14.15 14.72 4.87
N LEU A 38 13.33 15.23 3.94
CA LEU A 38 13.50 14.99 2.49
C LEU A 38 14.81 15.57 1.95
N ASN A 39 15.30 16.65 2.56
CA ASN A 39 16.57 17.27 2.19
C ASN A 39 17.80 16.59 2.81
N SER A 40 17.61 15.54 3.62
CA SER A 40 18.72 14.78 4.20
C SER A 40 19.42 13.92 3.15
N ASP A 41 20.72 13.70 3.35
CA ASP A 41 21.52 12.77 2.56
C ASP A 41 21.27 11.31 2.98
N ASP A 42 20.72 11.06 4.19
CA ASP A 42 20.38 9.72 4.64
C ASP A 42 19.00 9.29 4.10
N LEU A 43 18.98 8.21 3.33
CA LEU A 43 17.74 7.65 2.77
C LEU A 43 16.72 7.23 3.82
N ARG A 44 17.15 6.92 5.05
CA ARG A 44 16.26 6.58 6.18
C ARG A 44 15.57 7.82 6.73
N ASP A 45 16.22 8.98 6.70
CA ASP A 45 15.57 10.25 7.06
C ASP A 45 14.51 10.59 6.01
N VAL A 46 14.88 10.49 4.73
CA VAL A 46 13.95 10.65 3.60
C VAL A 46 12.77 9.69 3.75
N LEU A 47 12.99 8.43 4.13
CA LEU A 47 11.94 7.45 4.39
C LEU A 47 11.02 7.88 5.54
N LEU A 48 11.60 8.36 6.63
CA LEU A 48 10.87 8.79 7.82
C LEU A 48 10.00 10.03 7.56
N SER A 49 10.33 10.83 6.54
CA SER A 49 9.55 12.01 6.14
C SER A 49 8.08 11.70 5.83
N ILE A 50 7.75 10.46 5.45
CA ILE A 50 6.35 10.02 5.25
C ILE A 50 5.52 10.11 6.54
N LEU A 51 6.17 10.02 7.69
CA LEU A 51 5.55 10.14 9.01
C LEU A 51 5.50 11.58 9.51
N CYS A 52 5.92 12.58 8.74
CA CYS A 52 5.96 13.98 9.16
C CYS A 52 4.74 14.78 8.65
N LYS A 53 4.65 16.05 9.04
CA LYS A 53 3.68 16.97 8.46
C LYS A 53 4.09 17.27 7.02
N THR A 54 3.17 17.09 6.08
CA THR A 54 3.37 17.47 4.70
C THR A 54 2.12 18.16 4.15
N ASP A 55 2.32 19.22 3.39
CA ASP A 55 1.24 19.92 2.67
C ASP A 55 0.96 19.25 1.31
N ASP A 56 1.95 18.55 0.74
CA ASP A 56 1.84 17.77 -0.50
C ASP A 56 2.28 16.32 -0.27
N VAL A 57 1.30 15.48 0.04
CA VAL A 57 1.49 14.04 0.27
C VAL A 57 2.03 13.34 -0.97
N ASN A 58 1.47 13.62 -2.16
CA ASN A 58 1.85 12.95 -3.39
C ASN A 58 3.26 13.36 -3.82
N GLY A 59 3.59 14.65 -3.75
CA GLY A 59 4.95 15.13 -4.02
C GLY A 59 5.99 14.52 -3.08
N THR A 60 5.65 14.38 -1.79
CA THR A 60 6.51 13.70 -0.79
C THR A 60 6.76 12.25 -1.18
N ILE A 61 5.71 11.49 -1.51
CA ILE A 61 5.83 10.09 -1.91
C ILE A 61 6.69 9.97 -3.18
N LYS A 62 6.47 10.82 -4.19
CA LYS A 62 7.27 10.83 -5.42
C LYS A 62 8.75 11.08 -5.17
N GLU A 63 9.09 12.02 -4.29
CA GLU A 63 10.49 12.30 -3.93
C GLU A 63 11.13 11.08 -3.27
N ILE A 64 10.46 10.48 -2.28
CA ILE A 64 10.94 9.26 -1.61
C ILE A 64 11.19 8.13 -2.61
N LEU A 65 10.24 7.89 -3.52
CA LEU A 65 10.36 6.85 -4.54
C LEU A 65 11.49 7.15 -5.53
N THR A 66 11.67 8.42 -5.91
CA THR A 66 12.76 8.87 -6.79
C THR A 66 14.11 8.61 -6.14
N ARG A 67 14.29 8.95 -4.86
CA ARG A 67 15.50 8.62 -4.10
C ARG A 67 15.74 7.12 -3.99
N SER A 68 14.69 6.33 -3.79
CA SER A 68 14.79 4.86 -3.73
C SER A 68 15.31 4.21 -5.01
N SER A 69 15.17 4.88 -6.18
CA SER A 69 15.66 4.34 -7.46
C SER A 69 17.18 4.32 -7.58
N GLN A 70 17.89 5.07 -6.72
CA GLN A 70 19.36 5.09 -6.68
C GLN A 70 19.92 3.85 -5.96
N LEU A 71 19.08 3.11 -5.23
CA LEU A 71 19.46 1.90 -4.51
C LEU A 71 19.57 0.68 -5.45
N GLN A 72 20.36 -0.30 -5.01
CA GLN A 72 20.40 -1.61 -5.65
C GLN A 72 19.04 -2.31 -5.55
N PRO A 73 18.69 -3.23 -6.48
CA PRO A 73 17.36 -3.84 -6.53
C PRO A 73 16.88 -4.49 -5.22
N GLU A 74 17.76 -5.21 -4.52
CA GLU A 74 17.42 -5.87 -3.25
C GLU A 74 17.23 -4.88 -2.10
N GLU A 75 18.11 -3.87 -2.01
CA GLU A 75 18.00 -2.81 -1.00
C GLU A 75 16.75 -1.96 -1.22
N ARG A 76 16.46 -1.65 -2.48
CA ARG A 76 15.24 -0.96 -2.90
C ARG A 76 13.99 -1.73 -2.48
N LYS A 77 13.98 -3.05 -2.64
CA LYS A 77 12.86 -3.88 -2.20
C LYS A 77 12.63 -3.79 -0.69
N SER A 78 13.69 -3.85 0.10
CA SER A 78 13.60 -3.67 1.56
C SER A 78 13.08 -2.28 1.92
N TYR A 79 13.60 -1.26 1.25
CA TYR A 79 13.19 0.14 1.44
C TYR A 79 11.70 0.36 1.16
N LEU A 80 11.20 -0.16 0.04
CA LEU A 80 9.78 -0.07 -0.32
C LEU A 80 8.87 -0.83 0.67
N LEU A 81 9.33 -1.98 1.18
CA LEU A 81 8.61 -2.71 2.20
C LEU A 81 8.50 -1.90 3.51
N GLU A 82 9.58 -1.23 3.91
CA GLU A 82 9.56 -0.33 5.07
C GLU A 82 8.66 0.89 4.84
N LEU A 83 8.71 1.49 3.65
CA LEU A 83 7.80 2.57 3.27
C LEU A 83 6.33 2.15 3.36
N SER A 84 6.00 0.94 2.90
CA SER A 84 4.65 0.38 3.03
C SER A 84 4.23 0.16 4.49
N LYS A 85 5.16 -0.23 5.37
CA LYS A 85 4.88 -0.36 6.80
C LYS A 85 4.64 1.00 7.47
N LEU A 86 5.48 1.99 7.16
CA LEU A 86 5.39 3.33 7.76
C LEU A 86 4.16 4.10 7.27
N SER A 87 3.81 4.00 5.99
CA SER A 87 2.64 4.66 5.42
C SER A 87 1.32 4.23 6.06
N ARG A 88 1.21 2.97 6.50
CA ARG A 88 0.05 2.50 7.27
C ARG A 88 -0.15 3.26 8.58
N LEU A 89 0.94 3.70 9.23
CA LEU A 89 0.86 4.53 10.44
C LEU A 89 0.31 5.94 10.17
N ARG A 90 0.17 6.33 8.90
CA ARG A 90 -0.47 7.59 8.49
C ARG A 90 -1.74 7.39 7.65
N GLY A 91 -2.16 6.14 7.42
CA GLY A 91 -3.27 5.83 6.52
C GLY A 91 -3.01 6.23 5.06
N LEU A 92 -1.75 6.17 4.62
CA LEU A 92 -1.31 6.54 3.26
C LEU A 92 -1.05 5.33 2.35
N ASP A 93 -1.44 4.14 2.81
CA ASP A 93 -1.22 2.87 2.13
C ASP A 93 -1.87 2.81 0.74
N GLU A 94 -3.11 3.29 0.61
CA GLU A 94 -3.81 3.29 -0.68
C GLU A 94 -3.12 4.19 -1.73
N ILE A 95 -2.56 5.32 -1.30
CA ILE A 95 -1.88 6.28 -2.19
C ILE A 95 -0.55 5.68 -2.64
N ILE A 96 0.23 5.14 -1.71
CA ILE A 96 1.51 4.49 -2.04
C ILE A 96 1.28 3.27 -2.94
N GLU A 97 0.25 2.46 -2.70
CA GLU A 97 -0.05 1.34 -3.58
C GLU A 97 -0.36 1.77 -5.02
N LYS A 98 -1.07 2.89 -5.21
CA LYS A 98 -1.33 3.44 -6.55
C LYS A 98 -0.04 3.96 -7.17
N GLU A 99 0.73 4.76 -6.45
CA GLU A 99 1.97 5.36 -6.94
C GLU A 99 3.03 4.31 -7.31
N VAL A 100 3.13 3.23 -6.52
CA VAL A 100 4.03 2.10 -6.79
C VAL A 100 3.54 1.25 -7.96
N LYS A 101 2.22 1.08 -8.15
CA LYS A 101 1.65 0.38 -9.32
C LYS A 101 1.83 1.19 -10.61
N ASP A 102 1.72 2.50 -10.54
CA ASP A 102 1.89 3.42 -11.67
C ASP A 102 3.37 3.60 -12.04
N MET A 103 4.28 3.25 -11.14
CA MET A 103 5.71 3.25 -11.42
C MET A 103 6.10 1.98 -12.23
N PRO A 104 6.79 2.11 -13.38
CA PRO A 104 7.38 0.99 -14.09
C PRO A 104 8.67 0.56 -13.38
N VAL A 105 8.56 0.19 -12.10
CA VAL A 105 9.67 -0.43 -11.39
C VAL A 105 9.61 -1.90 -11.73
N ILE A 106 10.71 -2.40 -12.31
CA ILE A 106 10.95 -3.79 -12.68
C ILE A 106 11.02 -4.63 -11.40
N ILE A 107 9.92 -4.73 -10.67
CA ILE A 107 9.61 -5.85 -9.81
C ILE A 107 8.52 -6.55 -10.60
N ASP A 108 8.95 -7.59 -11.31
CA ASP A 108 8.09 -8.46 -12.09
C ASP A 108 7.06 -9.09 -11.13
N ALA A 109 5.95 -8.38 -10.84
CA ALA A 109 4.85 -8.86 -10.01
C ALA A 109 4.27 -10.16 -10.59
N SER A 110 4.50 -10.41 -11.88
CA SER A 110 4.26 -11.70 -12.55
C SER A 110 5.05 -12.88 -11.96
N LYS A 111 6.07 -12.65 -11.12
CA LYS A 111 6.86 -13.70 -10.44
C LYS A 111 6.55 -13.84 -8.96
N ASP A 112 5.68 -13.00 -8.38
CA ASP A 112 5.23 -13.19 -7.01
C ASP A 112 4.36 -14.46 -6.92
N ARG A 113 4.71 -15.37 -6.00
CA ARG A 113 4.00 -16.65 -5.81
C ARG A 113 2.54 -16.47 -5.43
N LEU A 114 2.19 -15.42 -4.67
CA LEU A 114 0.81 -15.14 -4.27
C LEU A 114 0.01 -14.56 -5.45
N TYR A 115 0.63 -13.70 -6.26
CA TYR A 115 0.01 -13.14 -7.47
C TYR A 115 -0.22 -14.22 -8.54
N LEU A 116 0.77 -15.09 -8.78
CA LEU A 116 0.64 -16.23 -9.69
C LEU A 116 -0.48 -17.19 -9.25
N ARG A 117 -0.60 -17.44 -7.95
CA ARG A 117 -1.69 -18.25 -7.38
C ARG A 117 -3.04 -17.58 -7.64
N GLY A 118 -3.20 -16.30 -7.30
CA GLY A 118 -4.45 -15.56 -7.52
C GLY A 118 -4.85 -15.47 -9.00
N LYS A 119 -3.89 -15.27 -9.91
CA LYS A 119 -4.12 -15.26 -11.37
C LYS A 119 -4.57 -16.63 -11.86
N HIS A 120 -3.95 -17.71 -11.40
CA HIS A 120 -4.33 -19.08 -11.79
C HIS A 120 -5.73 -19.44 -11.28
N GLU A 121 -6.02 -19.14 -10.02
CA GLU A 121 -7.33 -19.37 -9.41
C GLU A 121 -8.44 -18.59 -10.14
N GLY A 122 -8.22 -17.30 -10.43
CA GLY A 122 -9.18 -16.47 -11.16
C GLY A 122 -9.44 -16.95 -12.59
N LEU A 123 -8.43 -17.46 -13.29
CA LEU A 123 -8.58 -17.97 -14.66
C LEU A 123 -9.37 -19.29 -14.68
N VAL A 124 -9.08 -20.20 -13.74
CA VAL A 124 -9.80 -21.47 -13.58
C VAL A 124 -11.26 -21.20 -13.20
N GLU A 125 -11.50 -20.29 -12.25
CA GLU A 125 -12.85 -19.96 -11.82
C GLU A 125 -13.65 -19.27 -12.94
N GLY A 126 -13.03 -18.36 -13.68
CA GLY A 126 -13.64 -17.68 -14.82
C GLY A 126 -14.02 -18.63 -15.95
N GLN A 127 -13.13 -19.56 -16.33
CA GLN A 127 -13.45 -20.59 -17.32
C GLN A 127 -14.58 -21.50 -16.86
N ARG A 128 -14.56 -21.94 -15.59
CA ARG A 128 -15.62 -22.80 -15.05
C ARG A 128 -16.97 -22.09 -15.03
N LYS A 129 -17.03 -20.85 -14.55
CA LYS A 129 -18.27 -20.05 -14.54
C LYS A 129 -18.77 -19.78 -15.95
N GLY A 130 -17.89 -19.39 -16.87
CA GLY A 130 -18.25 -19.14 -18.27
C GLY A 130 -18.81 -20.36 -18.98
N LEU A 131 -18.21 -21.53 -18.78
CA LEU A 131 -18.69 -22.79 -19.37
C LEU A 131 -20.08 -23.17 -18.84
N VAL A 132 -20.27 -23.12 -17.53
CA VAL A 132 -21.55 -23.49 -16.89
C VAL A 132 -22.66 -22.52 -17.31
N GLU A 133 -22.40 -21.22 -17.30
CA GLU A 133 -23.39 -20.24 -17.74
C GLU A 133 -23.72 -20.37 -19.23
N GLY A 134 -22.71 -20.59 -20.07
CA GLY A 134 -22.88 -20.77 -21.51
C GLY A 134 -23.72 -21.99 -21.84
N GLN A 135 -23.44 -23.14 -21.22
CA GLN A 135 -24.22 -24.37 -21.39
C GLN A 135 -25.66 -24.19 -20.91
N ARG A 136 -25.87 -23.55 -19.75
CA ARG A 136 -27.21 -23.32 -19.21
C ARG A 136 -28.03 -22.41 -20.12
N LYS A 137 -27.44 -21.30 -20.58
CA LYS A 137 -28.10 -20.35 -21.49
C LYS A 137 -28.43 -21.04 -22.83
N GLY A 138 -27.48 -21.78 -23.40
CA GLY A 138 -27.68 -22.50 -24.66
C GLY A 138 -28.78 -23.57 -24.57
N LEU A 139 -28.85 -24.33 -23.48
CA LEU A 139 -29.89 -25.34 -23.27
C LEU A 139 -31.27 -24.71 -23.17
N VAL A 140 -31.41 -23.64 -22.36
CA VAL A 140 -32.68 -22.94 -22.16
C VAL A 140 -33.17 -22.29 -23.46
N GLU A 141 -32.27 -21.64 -24.22
CA GLU A 141 -32.62 -21.06 -25.51
C GLU A 141 -32.99 -22.12 -26.54
N GLY A 142 -32.25 -23.23 -26.59
CA GLY A 142 -32.54 -24.35 -27.49
C GLY A 142 -33.90 -24.99 -27.21
N GLN A 143 -34.21 -25.25 -25.94
CA GLN A 143 -35.51 -25.79 -25.53
C GLN A 143 -36.65 -24.83 -25.86
N ARG A 144 -36.48 -23.53 -25.59
CA ARG A 144 -37.50 -22.52 -25.89
C ARG A 144 -37.74 -22.38 -27.39
N LYS A 145 -36.69 -22.37 -28.20
CA LYS A 145 -36.81 -22.32 -29.68
C LYS A 145 -37.48 -23.58 -30.22
N GLY A 146 -37.07 -24.77 -29.76
CA GLY A 146 -37.67 -26.04 -30.16
C GLY A 146 -39.16 -26.16 -29.80
N LEU A 147 -39.57 -25.65 -28.63
CA LEU A 147 -40.98 -25.64 -28.22
C LEU A 147 -41.83 -24.72 -29.12
N VAL A 148 -41.32 -23.52 -29.43
CA VAL A 148 -42.02 -22.55 -30.28
C VAL A 148 -42.12 -23.03 -31.73
N GLU A 149 -41.06 -23.65 -32.27
CA GLU A 149 -41.09 -24.22 -33.62
C GLU A 149 -41.97 -25.47 -33.70
N GLY A 150 -42.00 -26.29 -32.65
CA GLY A 150 -42.88 -27.46 -32.57
C GLY A 150 -44.36 -27.13 -32.43
N GLN A 151 -44.72 -25.99 -31.83
CA GLN A 151 -46.11 -25.51 -31.75
C GLN A 151 -46.61 -24.82 -33.02
N ARG A 152 -45.71 -24.48 -33.96
CA ARG A 152 -46.04 -23.84 -35.25
C ARG A 152 -46.17 -24.83 -36.42
N LYS A 153 -45.92 -26.12 -36.17
CA LYS A 153 -46.17 -27.23 -37.11
C LYS A 153 -47.39 -28.01 -36.64
#